data_AF-A0A139DJQ9-F1
#
_entry.id   AF-A0A139DJQ9-F1
#
_cell.length_a   1.000
_cell.length_b   1.000
_cell.length_c   1.000
_cell.angle_alpha   90.00
_cell.angle_beta   90.00
_cell.angle_gamma   90.00
#
_symmetry.space_group_name_H-M   'P 1'
#
loop_
_entity.id
_entity.type
_entity.pdbx_description
1 polymer ?
#
loop_
_entity_poly.entity_id
_entity_poly.type
_entity_poly.pdbx_seq_one_letter_code
_entity_poly.pdbx_strand_id
1 'polypeptide(L)'
;MGQPLPISRIMHGGLLLTCSPDTCVAEAAARMSETSVSSILITEGEDVIGIWTEHDALTINFADSEEFNKPVSKVMSSPVLTLPGNTDVGEAAMKLRATGKRHFLVTGEDGKPIGILSQTDLALNQGLEPYLRLREVRAAVPRPPLLVEGELSLAEVAMRMHQQHADATVVDCDGELGILTERDMVRFIARHTSNTLVRDLATRPLLTVSEDDPLIHARDLLIDHHIRHLAVVNKEGEVTGLIGYSDMLAGAEQLYVDDLRQALEQRDEALSKSRHSLQLAERVIESSFEGIVITDENVRIEFVNPAFTQLTGYTREEVIGRTPQILSSGRHDAQFYQRMWQSLTNHGYWRGEIWNRRKNGELYLELLTITAITDDNNRVTHYAALFTDITQDRHNEEQIRQLAYYDALTGVPNRRLLEDRLDHAIRHAHRTGLLLAVIFIDLDEFKNVNDSLGHSVGDELLLQFTNRVRGCLREDDTLARLGGDEFIVLLPEMANIEHVLAVADRLIGAGSQPYEVQGHTLNVGSSLGISLYPEDGKTVGELINGADVAMYRSKRDGRNRYNLFSPKVHTSA
;
A
#
# COMPACT_ATOMS: atom_id res chain seq x y z
N MET A 1 -20.29 -4.73 11.12
CA MET A 1 -20.72 -4.01 12.34
C MET A 1 -22.01 -3.29 12.01
N GLY A 2 -23.12 -3.68 12.65
CA GLY A 2 -24.39 -2.94 12.52
C GLY A 2 -24.24 -1.55 13.13
N GLN A 3 -24.99 -0.56 12.63
CA GLN A 3 -25.01 0.78 13.22
C GLN A 3 -25.41 0.69 14.71
N PRO A 4 -24.80 1.51 15.59
CA PRO A 4 -25.22 1.62 16.98
C PRO A 4 -26.70 2.01 17.03
N LEU A 5 -27.49 1.23 17.76
CA LEU A 5 -28.93 1.46 17.92
C LEU A 5 -29.13 2.49 19.04
N PRO A 6 -29.65 3.69 18.77
CA PRO A 6 -29.87 4.69 19.81
C PRO A 6 -31.06 4.29 20.70
N ILE A 7 -31.00 4.65 21.99
CA ILE A 7 -32.07 4.29 22.95
C ILE A 7 -33.44 4.87 22.60
N SER A 8 -33.49 5.96 21.83
CA SER A 8 -34.73 6.54 21.30
C SER A 8 -35.56 5.59 20.43
N ARG A 9 -34.97 4.52 19.89
CA ARG A 9 -35.70 3.51 19.10
C ARG A 9 -36.33 2.39 19.93
N ILE A 10 -35.98 2.31 21.22
CA ILE A 10 -36.25 1.12 22.06
C ILE A 10 -36.97 1.51 23.35
N MET A 11 -36.89 2.79 23.72
CA MET A 11 -37.64 3.35 24.84
C MET A 11 -39.15 3.20 24.62
N HIS A 12 -39.88 3.14 25.72
CA HIS A 12 -41.33 3.21 25.67
C HIS A 12 -41.77 4.65 25.38
N GLY A 13 -42.08 4.94 24.10
CA GLY A 13 -42.45 6.26 23.60
C GLY A 13 -43.96 6.57 23.59
N GLY A 14 -44.80 5.71 24.17
CA GLY A 14 -46.25 5.95 24.32
C GLY A 14 -46.59 7.09 25.31
N LEU A 15 -47.88 7.37 25.51
CA LEU A 15 -48.36 8.28 26.56
C LEU A 15 -47.73 7.87 27.90
N LEU A 16 -46.79 8.68 28.38
CA LEU A 16 -46.15 8.47 29.67
C LEU A 16 -47.23 8.49 30.74
N LEU A 17 -47.31 7.44 31.56
CA LEU A 17 -48.26 7.42 32.66
C LEU A 17 -47.81 8.44 33.70
N THR A 18 -48.65 9.45 33.94
CA THR A 18 -48.36 10.52 34.91
C THR A 18 -49.45 10.65 35.97
N CYS A 19 -49.08 11.18 37.14
CA CYS A 19 -50.03 11.56 38.18
C CYS A 19 -49.58 12.82 38.93
N SER A 20 -50.53 13.44 39.65
CA SER A 20 -50.29 14.58 40.53
C SER A 20 -49.56 14.13 41.81
N PRO A 21 -48.71 14.98 42.44
CA PRO A 21 -48.02 14.67 43.70
C PRO A 21 -48.94 14.26 44.86
N ASP A 22 -50.20 14.69 44.82
CA ASP A 22 -51.23 14.42 45.83
C ASP A 22 -52.00 13.11 45.60
N THR A 23 -51.80 12.46 44.44
CA THR A 23 -52.46 11.18 44.11
C THR A 23 -52.08 10.13 45.15
N CYS A 24 -53.04 9.38 45.67
CA CYS A 24 -52.72 8.35 46.67
C CYS A 24 -51.97 7.16 46.04
N VAL A 25 -51.17 6.46 46.83
CA VAL A 25 -50.39 5.29 46.38
C VAL A 25 -51.31 4.21 45.78
N ALA A 26 -52.47 3.94 46.37
CA ALA A 26 -53.44 2.97 45.85
C ALA A 26 -53.93 3.32 44.44
N GLU A 27 -54.24 4.59 44.19
CA GLU A 27 -54.70 5.06 42.88
C GLU A 27 -53.56 5.03 41.86
N ALA A 28 -52.34 5.44 42.25
CA ALA A 28 -51.16 5.31 41.39
C ALA A 28 -50.89 3.84 41.02
N ALA A 29 -51.02 2.93 41.98
CA ALA A 29 -50.86 1.49 41.79
C ALA A 29 -51.93 0.90 40.86
N ALA A 30 -53.19 1.32 41.02
CA ALA A 30 -54.28 0.92 40.14
C ALA A 30 -54.01 1.33 38.70
N ARG A 31 -53.62 2.59 38.47
CA ARG A 31 -53.25 3.11 37.15
C ARG A 31 -52.10 2.31 36.53
N MET A 32 -51.03 2.05 37.30
CA MET A 32 -49.90 1.24 36.83
C MET A 32 -50.32 -0.18 36.43
N SER A 33 -51.17 -0.82 37.24
CA SER A 33 -51.66 -2.18 36.98
C SER A 33 -52.59 -2.23 35.76
N GLU A 34 -53.47 -1.25 35.58
CA GLU A 34 -54.43 -1.19 34.46
C GLU A 34 -53.73 -0.98 33.12
N THR A 35 -52.70 -0.13 33.08
CA THR A 35 -51.93 0.12 31.86
C THR A 35 -50.75 -0.84 31.68
N SER A 36 -50.53 -1.77 32.61
CA SER A 36 -49.44 -2.75 32.60
C SER A 36 -48.04 -2.14 32.47
N VAL A 37 -47.81 -0.99 33.10
CA VAL A 37 -46.51 -0.30 33.12
C VAL A 37 -45.78 -0.51 34.43
N SER A 38 -44.45 -0.56 34.39
CA SER A 38 -43.60 -0.78 35.57
C SER A 38 -43.29 0.48 36.39
N SER A 39 -43.72 1.65 35.91
CA SER A 39 -43.48 2.92 36.57
C SER A 39 -44.53 3.98 36.21
N ILE A 40 -44.67 4.96 37.08
CA ILE A 40 -45.49 6.17 36.89
C ILE A 40 -44.64 7.40 37.21
N LEU A 41 -44.74 8.44 36.37
CA LEU A 41 -44.07 9.72 36.61
C LEU A 41 -44.95 10.64 37.44
N ILE A 42 -44.36 11.33 38.40
CA ILE A 42 -45.02 12.34 39.20
C ILE A 42 -44.67 13.69 38.58
N THR A 43 -45.70 14.44 38.18
CA THR A 43 -45.55 15.71 37.46
C THR A 43 -46.24 16.85 38.18
N GLU A 44 -45.57 17.99 38.29
CA GLU A 44 -46.14 19.25 38.75
C GLU A 44 -46.12 20.24 37.57
N GLY A 45 -47.27 20.45 36.93
CA GLY A 45 -47.32 21.19 35.66
C GLY A 45 -46.70 20.40 34.50
N GLU A 46 -45.72 20.98 33.80
CA GLU A 46 -44.94 20.31 32.74
C GLU A 46 -43.67 19.61 33.26
N ASP A 47 -43.31 19.83 34.53
CA ASP A 47 -42.07 19.32 35.11
C ASP A 47 -42.25 17.94 35.75
N VAL A 48 -41.35 17.01 35.43
CA VAL A 48 -41.27 15.69 36.07
C VAL A 48 -40.44 15.82 37.35
N ILE A 49 -41.09 15.69 38.51
CA ILE A 49 -40.45 15.88 39.82
C ILE A 49 -40.02 14.57 40.49
N GLY A 50 -40.59 13.43 40.05
CA GLY A 50 -40.29 12.12 40.61
C GLY A 50 -40.81 10.97 39.77
N ILE A 51 -40.41 9.76 40.16
CA ILE A 51 -40.86 8.49 39.57
C ILE A 51 -41.20 7.53 40.69
N TRP A 52 -42.30 6.79 40.55
CA TRP A 52 -42.64 5.68 41.42
C TRP A 52 -42.69 4.39 40.60
N THR A 53 -42.03 3.35 41.08
CA THR A 53 -41.78 2.10 40.35
C THR A 53 -42.30 0.89 41.12
N GLU A 54 -42.38 -0.27 40.46
CA GLU A 54 -42.68 -1.55 41.13
C GLU A 54 -41.73 -1.84 42.30
N HIS A 55 -40.47 -1.40 42.22
CA HIS A 55 -39.50 -1.55 43.31
C HIS A 55 -39.85 -0.70 44.53
N ASP A 56 -40.28 0.54 44.30
CA ASP A 56 -40.65 1.46 45.38
C ASP A 56 -41.88 0.95 46.14
N ALA A 57 -42.74 0.14 45.50
CA ALA A 57 -43.90 -0.48 46.15
C ALA A 57 -43.53 -1.42 47.31
N LEU A 58 -42.33 -2.00 47.31
CA LEU A 58 -41.83 -2.83 48.43
C LEU A 58 -41.57 -2.03 49.71
N THR A 59 -41.42 -0.70 49.60
CA THR A 59 -41.20 0.17 50.78
C THR A 59 -42.50 0.48 51.54
N ILE A 60 -43.65 0.18 50.94
CA ILE A 60 -44.96 0.40 51.54
C ILE A 60 -45.22 -0.66 52.61
N ASN A 61 -45.66 -0.25 53.79
CA ASN A 61 -45.98 -1.17 54.86
C ASN A 61 -47.37 -1.79 54.66
N PHE A 62 -47.41 -3.03 54.19
CA PHE A 62 -48.64 -3.80 53.96
C PHE A 62 -49.41 -4.20 55.23
N ALA A 63 -48.83 -4.01 56.42
CA ALA A 63 -49.53 -4.21 57.69
C ALA A 63 -50.45 -3.03 58.07
N ASP A 64 -50.27 -1.86 57.45
CA ASP A 64 -51.04 -0.64 57.71
C ASP A 64 -51.79 -0.19 56.45
N SER A 65 -53.11 -0.32 56.46
CA SER A 65 -53.95 0.08 55.33
C SER A 65 -53.99 1.59 55.08
N GLU A 66 -53.59 2.43 56.05
CA GLU A 66 -53.52 3.88 55.84
C GLU A 66 -52.33 4.29 54.95
N GLU A 67 -51.28 3.46 54.86
CA GLU A 67 -50.12 3.70 54.00
C GLU A 67 -50.52 3.78 52.51
N PHE A 68 -51.53 3.01 52.10
CA PHE A 68 -52.04 3.00 50.73
C PHE A 68 -52.70 4.34 50.34
N ASN A 69 -53.17 5.11 51.33
CA ASN A 69 -53.84 6.39 51.12
C ASN A 69 -52.89 7.60 51.17
N LYS A 70 -51.60 7.39 51.46
CA LYS A 70 -50.62 8.49 51.47
C LYS A 70 -50.41 9.07 50.08
N PRO A 71 -50.05 10.36 49.95
CA PRO A 71 -49.65 10.94 48.68
C PRO A 71 -48.41 10.26 48.11
N VAL A 72 -48.41 9.97 46.81
CA VAL A 72 -47.28 9.33 46.10
C VAL A 72 -45.99 10.16 46.19
N SER A 73 -46.10 11.49 46.36
CA SER A 73 -44.97 12.39 46.59
C SER A 73 -44.13 12.06 47.82
N LYS A 74 -44.67 11.31 48.79
CA LYS A 74 -43.94 10.86 49.98
C LYS A 74 -43.14 9.58 49.78
N VAL A 75 -43.45 8.82 48.73
CA VAL A 75 -42.88 7.48 48.46
C VAL A 75 -42.19 7.38 47.11
N MET A 76 -42.22 8.45 46.30
CA MET A 76 -41.54 8.51 45.01
C MET A 76 -40.01 8.64 45.15
N SER A 77 -39.29 8.11 44.15
CA SER A 77 -37.89 8.41 43.94
C SER A 77 -37.73 9.80 43.27
N SER A 78 -36.88 10.65 43.84
CA SER A 78 -36.56 11.99 43.30
C SER A 78 -35.08 12.34 43.56
N PRO A 79 -34.36 12.99 42.62
CA PRO A 79 -34.78 13.36 41.27
C PRO A 79 -34.82 12.17 40.29
N VAL A 80 -35.57 12.30 39.19
CA VAL A 80 -35.61 11.29 38.12
C VAL A 80 -34.32 11.36 37.30
N LEU A 81 -33.61 10.24 37.18
CA LEU A 81 -32.40 10.18 36.35
C LEU A 81 -32.75 10.18 34.86
N THR A 82 -31.95 10.91 34.07
CA THR A 82 -32.21 11.12 32.63
C THR A 82 -31.10 10.58 31.73
N LEU A 83 -31.44 10.14 30.52
CA LEU A 83 -30.50 9.81 29.44
C LEU A 83 -30.87 10.50 28.12
N PRO A 84 -29.89 11.03 27.37
CA PRO A 84 -30.15 11.53 26.02
C PRO A 84 -30.59 10.43 25.06
N GLY A 85 -31.60 10.68 24.22
CA GLY A 85 -32.16 9.71 23.28
C GLY A 85 -31.20 9.15 22.21
N ASN A 86 -30.06 9.80 21.99
CA ASN A 86 -29.00 9.35 21.09
C ASN A 86 -27.96 8.42 21.76
N THR A 87 -28.11 8.15 23.07
CA THR A 87 -27.23 7.25 23.81
C THR A 87 -27.31 5.84 23.24
N ASP A 88 -26.18 5.13 23.14
CA ASP A 88 -26.13 3.75 22.65
C ASP A 88 -26.72 2.75 23.69
N VAL A 89 -27.34 1.66 23.22
CA VAL A 89 -27.92 0.60 24.07
C VAL A 89 -26.90 0.07 25.09
N GLY A 90 -25.66 -0.17 24.68
CA GLY A 90 -24.60 -0.67 25.56
C GLY A 90 -24.23 0.33 26.66
N GLU A 91 -24.15 1.61 26.31
CA GLU A 91 -23.89 2.69 27.28
C GLU A 91 -25.05 2.85 28.28
N ALA A 92 -26.30 2.76 27.80
CA ALA A 92 -27.47 2.85 28.66
C ALA A 92 -27.57 1.68 29.65
N ALA A 93 -27.25 0.45 29.21
CA ALA A 93 -27.17 -0.72 30.07
C ALA A 93 -26.13 -0.54 31.20
N MET A 94 -24.94 -0.01 30.88
CA MET A 94 -23.91 0.33 31.87
C MET A 94 -24.42 1.34 32.91
N LYS A 95 -25.11 2.40 32.48
CA LYS A 95 -25.63 3.44 33.39
C LYS A 95 -26.72 2.93 34.33
N LEU A 96 -27.63 2.08 33.86
CA LEU A 96 -28.64 1.41 34.71
C LEU A 96 -28.00 0.59 35.82
N ARG A 97 -26.99 -0.22 35.49
CA ARG A 97 -26.30 -1.03 36.48
C ARG A 97 -25.43 -0.19 37.44
N ALA A 98 -24.69 0.78 36.92
CA ALA A 98 -23.82 1.65 37.74
C ALA A 98 -24.62 2.48 38.76
N THR A 99 -25.84 2.91 38.40
CA THR A 99 -26.72 3.67 39.29
C THR A 99 -27.62 2.80 40.17
N GLY A 100 -27.72 1.50 39.86
CA GLY A 100 -28.65 0.57 40.51
C GLY A 100 -30.13 0.90 40.24
N LYS A 101 -30.43 1.79 39.28
CA LYS A 101 -31.81 2.17 38.92
C LYS A 101 -32.34 1.26 37.82
N ARG A 102 -33.67 1.10 37.78
CA ARG A 102 -34.38 0.26 36.79
C ARG A 102 -34.99 1.03 35.63
N HIS A 103 -35.09 2.34 35.77
CA HIS A 103 -35.71 3.23 34.79
C HIS A 103 -34.90 4.51 34.64
N PHE A 104 -34.78 4.99 33.41
CA PHE A 104 -34.32 6.35 33.09
C PHE A 104 -35.39 7.06 32.28
N LEU A 105 -35.53 8.36 32.53
CA LEU A 105 -36.29 9.25 31.68
C LEU A 105 -35.45 9.61 30.45
N VAL A 106 -35.94 9.30 29.26
CA VAL A 106 -35.22 9.61 28.03
C VAL A 106 -35.58 11.02 27.59
N THR A 107 -34.57 11.83 27.30
CA THR A 107 -34.74 13.22 26.87
C THR A 107 -34.35 13.43 25.41
N GLY A 108 -35.09 14.30 24.73
CA GLY A 108 -34.76 14.78 23.39
C GLY A 108 -33.59 15.76 23.39
N GLU A 109 -33.15 16.19 22.20
CA GLU A 109 -32.10 17.21 22.05
C GLU A 109 -32.53 18.57 22.63
N ASP A 110 -33.84 18.82 22.75
CA ASP A 110 -34.45 20.00 23.36
C ASP A 110 -34.56 19.90 24.90
N GLY A 111 -34.08 18.80 25.49
CA GLY A 111 -34.15 18.52 26.92
C GLY A 111 -35.52 18.06 27.42
N LYS A 112 -36.53 17.93 26.54
CA LYS A 112 -37.86 17.50 26.94
C LYS A 112 -37.94 15.98 27.10
N PRO A 113 -38.78 15.46 28.02
CA PRO A 113 -39.02 14.04 28.14
C PRO A 113 -39.69 13.47 26.88
N ILE A 114 -39.09 12.46 26.27
CA ILE A 114 -39.60 11.79 25.07
C ILE A 114 -40.00 10.32 25.31
N GLY A 115 -39.60 9.74 26.44
CA GLY A 115 -39.92 8.35 26.77
C GLY A 115 -39.32 7.90 28.11
N ILE A 116 -39.59 6.66 28.50
CA ILE A 116 -38.92 5.98 29.61
C ILE A 116 -38.19 4.76 29.04
N LEU A 117 -36.96 4.55 29.50
CA LEU A 117 -36.19 3.35 29.23
C LEU A 117 -36.14 2.50 30.50
N SER A 118 -36.72 1.30 30.45
CA SER A 118 -36.59 0.30 31.51
C SER A 118 -35.50 -0.72 31.20
N GLN A 119 -35.03 -1.44 32.23
CA GLN A 119 -34.15 -2.61 32.03
C GLN A 119 -34.81 -3.69 31.16
N THR A 120 -36.14 -3.85 31.26
CA THR A 120 -36.89 -4.79 30.41
C THR A 120 -36.81 -4.38 28.95
N ASP A 121 -36.93 -3.10 28.62
CA ASP A 121 -36.83 -2.60 27.24
C ASP A 121 -35.44 -2.89 26.63
N LEU A 122 -34.37 -2.76 27.42
CA LEU A 122 -33.02 -3.10 26.98
C LEU A 122 -32.83 -4.59 26.73
N ALA A 123 -33.35 -5.44 27.63
CA ALA A 123 -33.22 -6.89 27.51
C ALA A 123 -34.05 -7.47 26.36
N LEU A 124 -35.16 -6.82 26.01
CA LEU A 124 -36.06 -7.20 24.92
C LEU A 124 -35.58 -6.75 23.54
N ASN A 125 -34.66 -5.79 23.46
CA ASN A 125 -34.31 -5.16 22.19
C ASN A 125 -33.18 -5.86 21.40
N GLN A 126 -33.17 -5.66 20.08
CA GLN A 126 -32.17 -6.20 19.15
C GLN A 126 -30.78 -5.57 19.42
N GLY A 127 -29.80 -6.42 19.73
CA GLY A 127 -28.40 -6.02 19.94
C GLY A 127 -27.63 -6.96 20.86
N LEU A 128 -28.32 -7.57 21.84
CA LEU A 128 -27.72 -8.46 22.84
C LEU A 128 -27.86 -9.97 22.49
N GLU A 129 -28.49 -10.30 21.37
CA GLU A 129 -28.70 -11.69 20.94
C GLU A 129 -27.43 -12.52 20.79
N PRO A 130 -26.34 -12.00 20.19
CA PRO A 130 -25.10 -12.76 20.08
C PRO A 130 -24.55 -13.15 21.46
N TYR A 131 -24.69 -12.27 22.44
CA TYR A 131 -24.27 -12.51 23.82
C TYR A 131 -25.16 -13.54 24.52
N LEU A 132 -26.48 -13.39 24.45
CA LEU A 132 -27.43 -14.32 25.10
C LEU A 132 -27.34 -15.74 24.51
N ARG A 133 -26.90 -15.89 23.25
CA ARG A 133 -26.65 -17.19 22.61
C ARG A 133 -25.40 -17.90 23.10
N LEU A 134 -24.38 -17.15 23.54
CA LEU A 134 -23.07 -17.70 23.89
C LEU A 134 -22.91 -17.99 25.39
N ARG A 135 -23.88 -17.61 26.22
CA ARG A 135 -23.81 -17.73 27.68
C ARG A 135 -24.95 -18.59 28.22
N GLU A 136 -24.62 -19.42 29.22
CA GLU A 136 -25.57 -20.30 29.92
C GLU A 136 -26.27 -19.59 31.08
N VAL A 137 -27.47 -20.07 31.44
CA VAL A 137 -28.28 -19.58 32.56
C VAL A 137 -27.50 -19.59 33.87
N ARG A 138 -26.76 -20.67 34.19
CA ARG A 138 -25.97 -20.75 35.44
C ARG A 138 -24.99 -19.60 35.63
N ALA A 139 -24.50 -19.03 34.53
CA ALA A 139 -23.50 -17.97 34.58
C ALA A 139 -24.12 -16.60 34.88
N ALA A 140 -25.44 -16.45 34.72
CA ALA A 140 -26.17 -15.21 34.98
C ALA A 140 -26.91 -15.21 36.31
N VAL A 141 -27.16 -16.36 36.93
CA VAL A 141 -27.82 -16.49 38.24
C VAL A 141 -26.83 -16.13 39.35
N PRO A 142 -26.95 -14.98 40.01
CA PRO A 142 -25.91 -14.53 40.94
C PRO A 142 -26.11 -15.06 42.36
N ARG A 143 -27.31 -15.53 42.71
CA ARG A 143 -27.74 -15.86 44.09
C ARG A 143 -28.79 -16.98 44.12
N PRO A 144 -28.85 -17.76 45.22
CA PRO A 144 -29.96 -18.68 45.45
C PRO A 144 -31.29 -17.90 45.55
N PRO A 145 -32.43 -18.53 45.22
CA PRO A 145 -33.72 -17.86 45.25
C PRO A 145 -34.12 -17.56 46.69
N LEU A 146 -34.80 -16.42 46.90
CA LEU A 146 -35.50 -16.18 48.16
C LEU A 146 -36.69 -17.15 48.24
N LEU A 147 -36.55 -18.21 49.04
CA LEU A 147 -37.60 -19.18 49.32
C LEU A 147 -38.36 -18.79 50.59
N VAL A 148 -39.69 -18.75 50.51
CA VAL A 148 -40.57 -18.43 51.62
C VAL A 148 -41.66 -19.49 51.79
N GLU A 149 -42.04 -19.75 53.04
CA GLU A 149 -43.17 -20.64 53.36
C GLU A 149 -44.49 -19.93 53.05
N GLY A 150 -45.47 -20.67 52.51
CA GLY A 150 -46.78 -20.17 52.11
C GLY A 150 -47.63 -19.56 53.24
N GLU A 151 -47.29 -19.88 54.50
CA GLU A 151 -47.96 -19.41 55.73
C GLU A 151 -47.52 -18.00 56.16
N LEU A 152 -46.54 -17.39 55.49
CA LEU A 152 -46.13 -16.03 55.80
C LEU A 152 -47.17 -15.01 55.32
N SER A 153 -47.25 -13.88 56.03
CA SER A 153 -48.07 -12.75 55.62
C SER A 153 -47.43 -11.99 54.46
N LEU A 154 -48.26 -11.32 53.66
CA LEU A 154 -47.79 -10.45 52.58
C LEU A 154 -46.77 -9.39 53.06
N ALA A 155 -46.97 -8.82 54.25
CA ALA A 155 -46.08 -7.80 54.81
C ALA A 155 -44.68 -8.37 55.13
N GLU A 156 -44.62 -9.58 55.68
CA GLU A 156 -43.34 -10.25 55.98
C GLU A 156 -42.59 -10.57 54.68
N VAL A 157 -43.30 -11.05 53.65
CA VAL A 157 -42.68 -11.34 52.35
C VAL A 157 -42.20 -10.09 51.64
N ALA A 158 -42.99 -9.01 51.62
CA ALA A 158 -42.57 -7.72 51.06
C ALA A 158 -41.30 -7.18 51.77
N MET A 159 -41.25 -7.29 53.10
CA MET A 159 -40.07 -6.90 53.88
C MET A 159 -38.84 -7.74 53.52
N ARG A 160 -38.98 -9.07 53.37
CA ARG A 160 -37.86 -9.95 52.99
C ARG A 160 -37.37 -9.68 51.57
N MET A 161 -38.28 -9.45 50.62
CA MET A 161 -37.94 -9.06 49.25
C MET A 161 -37.16 -7.73 49.24
N HIS A 162 -37.60 -6.75 50.03
CA HIS A 162 -36.90 -5.46 50.15
C HIS A 162 -35.49 -5.61 50.76
N GLN A 163 -35.36 -6.33 51.88
CA GLN A 163 -34.09 -6.52 52.59
C GLN A 163 -33.04 -7.28 51.78
N GLN A 164 -33.46 -8.24 50.97
CA GLN A 164 -32.56 -9.03 50.12
C GLN A 164 -32.37 -8.44 48.72
N HIS A 165 -33.03 -7.31 48.42
CA HIS A 165 -33.09 -6.70 47.08
C HIS A 165 -33.51 -7.71 46.01
N ALA A 166 -34.56 -8.49 46.29
CA ALA A 166 -35.07 -9.54 45.42
C ALA A 166 -36.31 -9.07 44.64
N ASP A 167 -36.26 -9.20 43.32
CA ASP A 167 -37.33 -8.78 42.40
C ASP A 167 -38.51 -9.78 42.41
N ALA A 168 -38.23 -11.00 42.86
CA ALA A 168 -39.18 -12.10 43.00
C ALA A 168 -38.76 -13.06 44.12
N THR A 169 -39.73 -13.82 44.62
CA THR A 169 -39.54 -14.88 45.62
C THR A 169 -40.30 -16.13 45.20
N VAL A 170 -39.72 -17.29 45.50
CA VAL A 170 -40.37 -18.59 45.35
C VAL A 170 -41.15 -18.88 46.63
N VAL A 171 -42.42 -19.24 46.50
CA VAL A 171 -43.32 -19.55 47.61
C VAL A 171 -43.59 -21.05 47.63
N ASP A 172 -43.29 -21.73 48.73
CA ASP A 172 -43.66 -23.13 48.94
C ASP A 172 -45.09 -23.22 49.48
N CYS A 173 -46.00 -23.74 48.65
CA CYS A 173 -47.43 -23.90 48.96
C CYS A 173 -47.76 -25.37 49.18
N ASP A 174 -47.27 -25.96 50.28
CA ASP A 174 -47.52 -27.35 50.66
C ASP A 174 -47.10 -28.36 49.58
N GLY A 175 -45.90 -28.18 49.02
CA GLY A 175 -45.31 -29.09 48.02
C GLY A 175 -45.52 -28.67 46.55
N GLU A 176 -46.27 -27.59 46.30
CA GLU A 176 -46.33 -26.92 45.00
C GLU A 176 -45.62 -25.55 45.08
N LEU A 177 -44.63 -25.33 44.21
CA LEU A 177 -43.90 -24.07 44.17
C LEU A 177 -44.66 -23.02 43.34
N GLY A 178 -44.77 -21.81 43.89
CA GLY A 178 -45.29 -20.62 43.21
C GLY A 178 -44.28 -19.48 43.20
N ILE A 179 -44.64 -18.38 42.53
CA ILE A 179 -43.83 -17.15 42.48
C ILE A 179 -44.64 -15.93 42.89
N LEU A 180 -43.97 -14.99 43.54
CA LEU A 180 -44.50 -13.68 43.87
C LEU A 180 -43.43 -12.63 43.54
N THR A 181 -43.86 -11.56 42.86
CA THR A 181 -42.97 -10.56 42.23
C THR A 181 -43.33 -9.14 42.70
N GLU A 182 -42.45 -8.17 42.44
CA GLU A 182 -42.74 -6.75 42.72
C GLU A 182 -44.01 -6.25 42.02
N ARG A 183 -44.29 -6.75 40.81
CA ARG A 183 -45.53 -6.42 40.08
C ARG A 183 -46.77 -6.84 40.85
N ASP A 184 -46.69 -7.92 41.62
CA ASP A 184 -47.80 -8.40 42.46
C ASP A 184 -48.05 -7.45 43.63
N MET A 185 -46.99 -6.84 44.18
CA MET A 185 -47.10 -5.85 45.25
C MET A 185 -47.95 -4.67 44.82
N VAL A 186 -47.72 -4.15 43.62
CA VAL A 186 -48.51 -3.06 43.04
C VAL A 186 -49.99 -3.48 42.90
N ARG A 187 -50.26 -4.71 42.43
CA ARG A 187 -51.64 -5.24 42.32
C ARG A 187 -52.32 -5.36 43.67
N PHE A 188 -51.59 -5.75 44.71
CA PHE A 188 -52.12 -5.89 46.08
C PHE A 188 -52.39 -4.54 46.72
N ILE A 189 -51.54 -3.53 46.52
CA ILE A 189 -51.79 -2.16 46.96
C ILE A 189 -53.05 -1.60 46.29
N ALA A 190 -53.20 -1.78 44.98
CA ALA A 190 -54.38 -1.32 44.24
C ALA A 190 -55.69 -1.94 44.78
N ARG A 191 -55.65 -3.21 45.18
CA ARG A 191 -56.81 -3.94 45.72
C ARG A 191 -57.01 -3.80 47.22
N HIS A 192 -56.16 -3.02 47.91
CA HIS A 192 -56.15 -2.91 49.37
C HIS A 192 -56.03 -4.29 50.06
N THR A 193 -55.30 -5.21 49.45
CA THR A 193 -55.05 -6.54 50.01
C THR A 193 -54.11 -6.39 51.21
N SER A 194 -54.63 -6.58 52.42
CA SER A 194 -53.84 -6.58 53.64
C SER A 194 -53.96 -7.93 54.36
N ASN A 195 -52.88 -8.32 55.05
CA ASN A 195 -52.88 -9.45 55.98
C ASN A 195 -53.32 -10.81 55.42
N THR A 196 -53.17 -11.03 54.11
CA THR A 196 -53.45 -12.31 53.43
C THR A 196 -52.19 -13.19 53.43
N LEU A 197 -52.38 -14.51 53.50
CA LEU A 197 -51.29 -15.48 53.40
C LEU A 197 -50.78 -15.57 51.97
N VAL A 198 -49.46 -15.67 51.79
CA VAL A 198 -48.87 -15.65 50.44
C VAL A 198 -49.18 -16.88 49.61
N ARG A 199 -49.55 -18.02 50.21
CA ARG A 199 -50.01 -19.21 49.46
C ARG A 199 -51.24 -18.96 48.57
N ASP A 200 -52.11 -18.03 48.97
CA ASP A 200 -53.33 -17.69 48.25
C ASP A 200 -53.08 -16.63 47.16
N LEU A 201 -51.89 -16.02 47.17
CA LEU A 201 -51.49 -14.92 46.31
C LEU A 201 -50.44 -15.34 45.27
N ALA A 202 -49.63 -16.36 45.56
CA ALA A 202 -48.56 -16.83 44.70
C ALA A 202 -49.09 -17.35 43.36
N THR A 203 -48.47 -16.91 42.27
CA THR A 203 -48.80 -17.38 40.93
C THR A 203 -48.24 -18.79 40.72
N ARG A 204 -49.08 -19.71 40.24
CA ARG A 204 -48.76 -21.12 39.99
C ARG A 204 -49.30 -21.54 38.61
N PRO A 205 -48.63 -22.46 37.88
CA PRO A 205 -47.39 -23.15 38.24
C PRO A 205 -46.14 -22.26 38.11
N LEU A 206 -45.08 -22.57 38.84
CA LEU A 206 -43.77 -21.94 38.68
C LEU A 206 -43.13 -22.36 37.34
N LEU A 207 -42.92 -21.41 36.43
CA LEU A 207 -42.24 -21.66 35.16
C LEU A 207 -40.73 -21.75 35.37
N THR A 208 -40.09 -22.72 34.71
CA THR A 208 -38.69 -23.07 34.94
C THR A 208 -37.84 -23.09 33.66
N VAL A 209 -36.53 -22.99 33.82
CA VAL A 209 -35.51 -23.15 32.77
C VAL A 209 -34.32 -23.94 33.31
N SER A 210 -33.65 -24.73 32.48
CA SER A 210 -32.47 -25.46 32.92
C SER A 210 -31.28 -24.52 33.14
N GLU A 211 -30.47 -24.78 34.16
CA GLU A 211 -29.21 -24.04 34.38
C GLU A 211 -28.19 -24.21 33.24
N ASP A 212 -28.31 -25.30 32.47
CA ASP A 212 -27.46 -25.64 31.32
C ASP A 212 -27.94 -24.96 30.02
N ASP A 213 -29.14 -24.37 29.99
CA ASP A 213 -29.69 -23.77 28.78
C ASP A 213 -29.00 -22.44 28.44
N PRO A 214 -28.90 -22.09 27.14
CA PRO A 214 -28.48 -20.75 26.73
C PRO A 214 -29.44 -19.66 27.23
N LEU A 215 -28.91 -18.49 27.61
CA LEU A 215 -29.71 -17.34 28.07
C LEU A 215 -30.75 -16.88 27.03
N ILE A 216 -30.48 -17.07 25.74
CA ILE A 216 -31.43 -16.77 24.68
C ILE A 216 -32.73 -17.57 24.85
N HIS A 217 -32.63 -18.83 25.30
CA HIS A 217 -33.79 -19.68 25.53
C HIS A 217 -34.61 -19.18 26.72
N ALA A 218 -33.95 -18.82 27.83
CA ALA A 218 -34.61 -18.22 28.99
C ALA A 218 -35.32 -16.91 28.62
N ARG A 219 -34.70 -16.06 27.79
CA ARG A 219 -35.34 -14.83 27.29
C ARG A 219 -36.58 -15.14 26.46
N ASP A 220 -36.49 -16.06 25.52
CA ASP A 220 -37.62 -16.41 24.65
C ASP A 220 -38.79 -16.96 25.47
N LEU A 221 -38.53 -17.79 26.50
CA LEU A 221 -39.54 -18.23 27.46
C LEU A 221 -40.17 -17.06 28.24
N LEU A 222 -39.39 -16.08 28.68
CA LEU A 222 -39.93 -14.89 29.35
C LEU A 222 -40.89 -14.10 28.45
N ILE A 223 -40.54 -13.95 27.17
CA ILE A 223 -41.34 -13.24 26.15
C ILE A 223 -42.62 -14.02 25.86
N ASP A 224 -42.50 -15.29 25.52
CA ASP A 224 -43.62 -16.13 25.09
C ASP A 224 -44.68 -16.26 26.19
N HIS A 225 -44.24 -16.45 27.43
CA HIS A 225 -45.13 -16.57 28.58
C HIS A 225 -45.54 -15.22 29.21
N HIS A 226 -45.07 -14.08 28.68
CA HIS A 226 -45.37 -12.73 29.18
C HIS A 226 -45.06 -12.55 30.67
N ILE A 227 -43.96 -13.15 31.12
CA ILE A 227 -43.45 -13.11 32.50
C ILE A 227 -42.10 -12.40 32.56
N ARG A 228 -41.63 -12.09 33.78
CA ARG A 228 -40.35 -11.39 34.01
C ARG A 228 -39.30 -12.20 34.74
N HIS A 229 -39.68 -13.37 35.29
CA HIS A 229 -38.80 -14.23 36.05
C HIS A 229 -39.08 -15.70 35.74
N LEU A 230 -38.01 -16.50 35.63
CA LEU A 230 -38.05 -17.95 35.55
C LEU A 230 -37.31 -18.54 36.74
N ALA A 231 -37.77 -19.68 37.24
CA ALA A 231 -36.99 -20.46 38.19
C ALA A 231 -35.94 -21.29 37.46
N VAL A 232 -34.73 -21.30 37.99
CA VAL A 232 -33.62 -22.08 37.43
C VAL A 232 -33.56 -23.41 38.14
N VAL A 233 -33.55 -24.49 37.37
CA VAL A 233 -33.49 -25.86 37.91
C VAL A 233 -32.22 -26.59 37.51
N ASN A 234 -31.69 -27.37 38.43
CA ASN A 234 -30.60 -28.31 38.15
C ASN A 234 -31.11 -29.60 37.48
N LYS A 235 -30.22 -30.56 37.27
CA LYS A 235 -30.54 -31.86 36.64
C LYS A 235 -31.42 -32.73 37.52
N GLU A 236 -31.38 -32.50 38.82
CA GLU A 236 -32.19 -33.16 39.84
C GLU A 236 -33.61 -32.58 39.94
N GLY A 237 -33.89 -31.45 39.26
CA GLY A 237 -35.19 -30.77 39.28
C GLY A 237 -35.38 -29.84 40.48
N GLU A 238 -34.34 -29.58 41.26
CA GLU A 238 -34.35 -28.66 42.38
C GLU A 238 -34.18 -27.22 41.88
N VAL A 239 -34.92 -26.29 42.49
CA VAL A 239 -34.79 -24.86 42.16
C VAL A 239 -33.51 -24.30 42.77
N THR A 240 -32.52 -24.03 41.92
CA THR A 240 -31.21 -23.49 42.31
C THR A 240 -31.15 -21.97 42.24
N GLY A 241 -32.10 -21.34 41.53
CA GLY A 241 -32.06 -19.89 41.28
C GLY A 241 -33.37 -19.30 40.77
N LEU A 242 -33.37 -17.98 40.64
CA LEU A 242 -34.32 -17.21 39.83
C LEU A 242 -33.52 -16.39 38.82
N ILE A 243 -34.04 -16.24 37.61
CA ILE A 243 -33.45 -15.38 36.58
C ILE A 243 -34.51 -14.44 36.01
N GLY A 244 -34.22 -13.13 36.04
CA GLY A 244 -35.02 -12.10 35.39
C GLY A 244 -34.27 -11.35 34.29
N TYR A 245 -34.94 -10.38 33.67
CA TYR A 245 -34.34 -9.53 32.64
C TYR A 245 -33.12 -8.75 33.15
N SER A 246 -33.13 -8.34 34.42
CA SER A 246 -32.03 -7.62 35.09
C SER A 246 -30.76 -8.48 35.19
N ASP A 247 -30.92 -9.77 35.50
CA ASP A 247 -29.83 -10.73 35.60
C ASP A 247 -29.23 -11.10 34.24
N MET A 248 -30.07 -11.18 33.20
CA MET A 248 -29.60 -11.47 31.83
C MET A 248 -28.64 -10.40 31.30
N LEU A 249 -28.84 -9.14 31.69
CA LEU A 249 -27.96 -8.02 31.31
C LEU A 249 -26.62 -8.05 32.05
N ALA A 250 -26.49 -8.80 33.15
CA ALA A 250 -25.30 -8.83 33.98
C ALA A 250 -24.14 -9.52 33.25
N GLY A 251 -23.21 -8.74 32.70
CA GLY A 251 -21.98 -9.20 32.02
C GLY A 251 -21.91 -8.91 30.51
N ALA A 252 -22.96 -8.31 29.93
CA ALA A 252 -22.90 -7.76 28.58
C ALA A 252 -21.83 -6.65 28.43
N GLU A 253 -21.46 -5.98 29.53
CA GLU A 253 -20.44 -4.92 29.56
C GLU A 253 -19.02 -5.42 29.25
N GLN A 254 -18.66 -6.64 29.69
CA GLN A 254 -17.32 -7.16 29.46
C GLN A 254 -17.06 -7.39 27.97
N LEU A 255 -18.05 -7.91 27.25
CA LEU A 255 -17.96 -8.10 25.80
C LEU A 255 -17.87 -6.78 25.04
N TYR A 256 -18.64 -5.75 25.43
CA TYR A 256 -18.56 -4.44 24.78
C TYR A 256 -17.18 -3.79 24.95
N VAL A 257 -16.60 -3.90 26.15
CA VAL A 257 -15.25 -3.40 26.43
C VAL A 257 -14.19 -4.18 25.65
N ASP A 258 -14.33 -5.50 25.56
CA ASP A 258 -13.40 -6.35 24.81
C ASP A 258 -13.47 -6.08 23.29
N ASP A 259 -14.67 -5.93 22.72
CA ASP A 259 -14.86 -5.56 21.31
C ASP A 259 -14.26 -4.18 21.00
N LEU A 260 -14.48 -3.20 21.87
CA LEU A 260 -13.93 -1.85 21.71
C LEU A 260 -12.40 -1.87 21.77
N ARG A 261 -11.82 -2.65 22.70
CA ARG A 261 -10.38 -2.82 22.81
C ARG A 261 -9.79 -3.45 21.56
N GLN A 262 -10.41 -4.51 21.04
CA GLN A 262 -9.94 -5.17 19.82
C GLN A 262 -10.01 -4.25 18.60
N ALA A 263 -11.07 -3.45 18.47
CA ALA A 263 -11.20 -2.48 17.38
C ALA A 263 -10.13 -1.37 17.46
N LEU A 264 -9.79 -0.91 18.67
CA LEU A 264 -8.72 0.07 18.89
C LEU A 264 -7.34 -0.52 18.54
N GLU A 265 -7.05 -1.74 18.97
CA GLU A 265 -5.79 -2.43 18.67
C GLU A 265 -5.60 -2.62 17.14
N GLN A 266 -6.67 -3.01 16.42
CA GLN A 266 -6.63 -3.12 14.95
C GLN A 266 -6.36 -1.79 14.26
N ARG A 267 -6.98 -0.70 14.74
CA ARG A 267 -6.77 0.64 14.19
C ARG A 267 -5.33 1.10 14.39
N ASP A 268 -4.79 0.88 15.58
CA ASP A 268 -3.42 1.27 15.92
C ASP A 268 -2.39 0.46 15.10
N GLU A 269 -2.64 -0.83 14.87
CA GLU A 269 -1.80 -1.65 14.00
C GLU A 269 -1.84 -1.15 12.55
N ALA A 270 -3.02 -0.82 12.01
CA ALA A 270 -3.17 -0.27 10.66
C ALA A 270 -2.46 1.08 10.51
N LEU A 271 -2.61 1.98 11.49
CA LEU A 271 -1.93 3.28 11.50
C LEU A 271 -0.42 3.12 11.59
N SER A 272 0.07 2.20 12.42
CA SER A 272 1.50 1.90 12.54
C SER A 272 2.08 1.37 11.22
N LYS A 273 1.39 0.43 10.56
CA LYS A 273 1.78 -0.08 9.24
C LYS A 273 1.85 1.03 8.19
N SER A 274 0.81 1.88 8.11
CA SER A 274 0.79 3.01 7.17
C SER A 274 1.95 3.99 7.40
N ARG A 275 2.22 4.35 8.66
CA ARG A 275 3.37 5.21 9.02
C ARG A 275 4.70 4.57 8.62
N HIS A 276 4.86 3.27 8.88
CA HIS A 276 6.07 2.56 8.52
C HIS A 276 6.29 2.53 6.99
N SER A 277 5.24 2.27 6.21
CA SER A 277 5.30 2.30 4.75
C SER A 277 5.68 3.67 4.20
N LEU A 278 5.12 4.76 4.76
CA LEU A 278 5.49 6.12 4.36
C LEU A 278 6.95 6.44 4.67
N GLN A 279 7.43 6.10 5.86
CA GLN A 279 8.83 6.29 6.26
C GLN A 279 9.79 5.48 5.38
N LEU A 280 9.41 4.26 4.99
CA LEU A 280 10.21 3.44 4.10
C LEU A 280 10.29 4.06 2.70
N ALA A 281 9.17 4.52 2.15
CA ALA A 281 9.12 5.18 0.85
C ALA A 281 10.00 6.45 0.83
N GLU A 282 9.92 7.28 1.88
CA GLU A 282 10.74 8.47 2.05
C GLU A 282 12.24 8.12 2.09
N ARG A 283 12.63 7.12 2.88
CA ARG A 283 14.03 6.65 2.93
C ARG A 283 14.53 6.12 1.59
N VAL A 284 13.68 5.44 0.82
CA VAL A 284 14.04 4.94 -0.52
C VAL A 284 14.29 6.12 -1.47
N ILE A 285 13.44 7.15 -1.42
CA ILE A 285 13.60 8.37 -2.23
C ILE A 285 14.87 9.14 -1.85
N GLU A 286 15.13 9.28 -0.54
CA GLU A 286 16.31 9.99 -0.03
C GLU A 286 17.63 9.27 -0.31
N SER A 287 17.62 7.93 -0.31
CA SER A 287 18.80 7.10 -0.58
C SER A 287 19.01 6.74 -2.06
N SER A 288 18.10 7.16 -2.95
CA SER A 288 18.26 6.95 -4.39
C SER A 288 19.49 7.71 -4.92
N PHE A 289 20.23 7.06 -5.82
CA PHE A 289 21.31 7.69 -6.58
C PHE A 289 20.82 8.48 -7.80
N GLU A 290 19.56 8.28 -8.20
CA GLU A 290 18.93 9.02 -9.28
C GLU A 290 18.35 10.34 -8.76
N GLY A 291 18.49 11.39 -9.56
CA GLY A 291 17.86 12.67 -9.27
C GLY A 291 16.35 12.57 -9.41
N ILE A 292 15.61 12.88 -8.34
CA ILE A 292 14.15 12.88 -8.33
C ILE A 292 13.66 14.31 -8.19
N VAL A 293 12.72 14.70 -9.04
CA VAL A 293 12.03 16.00 -9.03
C VAL A 293 10.54 15.76 -9.15
N ILE A 294 9.75 16.42 -8.30
CA ILE A 294 8.29 16.45 -8.43
C ILE A 294 7.86 17.89 -8.65
N THR A 295 6.99 18.10 -9.63
CA THR A 295 6.40 19.40 -9.93
C THR A 295 4.89 19.40 -9.80
N ASP A 296 4.31 20.57 -9.58
CA ASP A 296 2.88 20.83 -9.71
C ASP A 296 2.40 20.69 -11.17
N GLU A 297 1.11 20.90 -11.41
CA GLU A 297 0.50 20.87 -12.75
C GLU A 297 1.02 21.98 -13.68
N ASN A 298 1.62 23.04 -13.13
CA ASN A 298 2.23 24.16 -13.85
C ASN A 298 3.75 24.02 -14.01
N VAL A 299 4.29 22.82 -13.72
CA VAL A 299 5.72 22.48 -13.86
C VAL A 299 6.63 23.28 -12.92
N ARG A 300 6.12 23.71 -11.76
CA ARG A 300 6.91 24.29 -10.67
C ARG A 300 7.37 23.20 -9.72
N ILE A 301 8.65 23.19 -9.42
CA ILE A 301 9.28 22.19 -8.56
C ILE A 301 8.76 22.34 -7.13
N GLU A 302 8.17 21.28 -6.59
CA GLU A 302 7.71 21.21 -5.19
C GLU A 302 8.65 20.36 -4.34
N PHE A 303 9.32 19.38 -4.95
CA PHE A 303 10.22 18.46 -4.26
C PHE A 303 11.41 18.09 -5.13
N VAL A 304 12.58 17.98 -4.49
CA VAL A 304 13.79 17.38 -5.03
C VAL A 304 14.46 16.51 -3.96
N ASN A 305 15.03 15.38 -4.36
CA ASN A 305 15.77 14.51 -3.43
C ASN A 305 17.26 14.94 -3.28
N PRO A 306 18.03 14.36 -2.34
CA PRO A 306 19.44 14.69 -2.17
C PRO A 306 20.30 14.43 -3.43
N ALA A 307 20.02 13.36 -4.20
CA ALA A 307 20.76 13.06 -5.42
C ALA A 307 20.60 14.14 -6.50
N PHE A 308 19.43 14.78 -6.62
CA PHE A 308 19.26 15.95 -7.47
C PHE A 308 20.29 17.04 -7.16
N THR A 309 20.50 17.31 -5.87
CA THR A 309 21.45 18.35 -5.43
C THR A 309 22.89 17.95 -5.74
N GLN A 310 23.23 16.68 -5.53
CA GLN A 310 24.57 16.15 -5.85
C GLN A 310 24.87 16.18 -7.35
N LEU A 311 23.88 15.81 -8.18
CA LEU A 311 24.03 15.78 -9.64
C LEU A 311 24.04 17.19 -10.23
N THR A 312 23.11 18.07 -9.84
CA THR A 312 22.95 19.38 -10.51
C THR A 312 23.79 20.50 -9.89
N GLY A 313 24.16 20.35 -8.61
CA GLY A 313 24.81 21.38 -7.80
C GLY A 313 23.87 22.47 -7.26
N TYR A 314 22.57 22.40 -7.56
CA TYR A 314 21.57 23.32 -7.01
C TYR A 314 20.98 22.78 -5.72
N THR A 315 20.86 23.62 -4.69
CA THR A 315 20.22 23.19 -3.44
C THR A 315 18.70 23.22 -3.59
N ARG A 316 18.00 22.48 -2.71
CA ARG A 316 16.54 22.46 -2.65
C ARG A 316 15.96 23.87 -2.61
N GLU A 317 16.48 24.73 -1.73
CA GLU A 317 15.98 26.10 -1.53
C GLU A 317 16.11 26.98 -2.78
N GLU A 318 17.08 26.68 -3.65
CA GLU A 318 17.29 27.44 -4.88
C GLU A 318 16.31 27.06 -5.99
N VAL A 319 15.75 25.84 -5.95
CA VAL A 319 14.95 25.26 -7.03
C VAL A 319 13.47 25.15 -6.73
N ILE A 320 13.06 25.06 -5.45
CA ILE A 320 11.63 25.03 -5.09
C ILE A 320 10.91 26.27 -5.65
N GLY A 321 9.75 26.04 -6.28
CA GLY A 321 8.90 27.05 -6.92
C GLY A 321 9.36 27.50 -8.32
N ARG A 322 10.55 27.07 -8.76
CA ARG A 322 11.08 27.34 -10.11
C ARG A 322 10.71 26.22 -11.08
N THR A 323 10.88 26.48 -12.37
CA THR A 323 10.71 25.47 -13.42
C THR A 323 12.03 24.76 -13.72
N PRO A 324 12.02 23.47 -14.13
CA PRO A 324 13.21 22.71 -14.52
C PRO A 324 14.07 23.32 -15.64
N GLN A 325 13.57 24.35 -16.34
CA GLN A 325 14.31 25.11 -17.35
C GLN A 325 15.64 25.70 -16.85
N ILE A 326 15.81 25.87 -15.53
CA ILE A 326 17.08 26.30 -14.93
C ILE A 326 18.25 25.37 -15.27
N LEU A 327 17.97 24.09 -15.58
CA LEU A 327 18.97 23.09 -15.97
C LEU A 327 19.25 23.06 -17.48
N SER A 328 18.51 23.83 -18.29
CA SER A 328 18.57 23.72 -19.75
C SER A 328 19.94 24.11 -20.30
N SER A 329 20.51 23.25 -21.16
CA SER A 329 21.76 23.53 -21.86
C SER A 329 21.59 24.39 -23.12
N GLY A 330 20.36 24.54 -23.63
CA GLY A 330 20.09 25.19 -24.93
C GLY A 330 20.59 24.41 -26.16
N ARG A 331 21.03 23.14 -26.01
CA ARG A 331 21.44 22.29 -27.15
C ARG A 331 20.27 21.69 -27.94
N HIS A 332 19.11 21.55 -27.30
CA HIS A 332 17.91 20.98 -27.90
C HIS A 332 17.01 22.07 -28.47
N ASP A 333 16.39 21.80 -29.63
CA ASP A 333 15.52 22.74 -30.31
C ASP A 333 14.11 22.77 -29.70
N ALA A 334 13.30 23.77 -30.09
CA ALA A 334 11.94 23.91 -29.60
C ALA A 334 11.04 22.71 -30.01
N GLN A 335 11.33 22.08 -31.16
CA GLN A 335 10.57 20.92 -31.64
C GLN A 335 10.79 19.68 -30.77
N PHE A 336 11.99 19.49 -30.21
CA PHE A 336 12.27 18.44 -29.24
C PHE A 336 11.35 18.54 -28.01
N TYR A 337 11.31 19.72 -27.38
CA TYR A 337 10.47 19.94 -26.20
C TYR A 337 8.97 19.83 -26.50
N GLN A 338 8.52 20.27 -27.68
CA GLN A 338 7.13 20.06 -28.11
C GLN A 338 6.76 18.58 -28.19
N ARG A 339 7.62 17.74 -28.77
CA ARG A 339 7.39 16.29 -28.86
C ARG A 339 7.37 15.63 -27.49
N MET A 340 8.25 16.05 -26.58
CA MET A 340 8.28 15.59 -25.19
C MET A 340 6.94 15.87 -24.49
N TRP A 341 6.47 17.12 -24.53
CA TRP A 341 5.20 17.51 -23.92
C TRP A 341 4.01 16.79 -24.53
N GLN A 342 3.99 16.63 -25.86
CA GLN A 342 2.93 15.89 -26.54
C GLN A 342 2.87 14.41 -26.08
N SER A 343 4.03 13.78 -25.84
CA SER A 343 4.07 12.42 -25.28
C SER A 343 3.48 12.35 -23.88
N LEU A 344 3.82 13.32 -23.01
CA LEU A 344 3.29 13.39 -21.65
C LEU A 344 1.78 13.59 -21.62
N THR A 345 1.25 14.46 -22.47
CA THR A 345 -0.20 14.70 -22.56
C THR A 345 -0.96 13.50 -23.13
N ASN A 346 -0.41 12.81 -24.13
CA ASN A 346 -1.13 11.73 -24.81
C ASN A 346 -0.98 10.36 -24.12
N HIS A 347 0.17 10.08 -23.52
CA HIS A 347 0.51 8.75 -22.99
C HIS A 347 0.77 8.74 -21.47
N GLY A 348 0.85 9.91 -20.83
CA GLY A 348 1.14 10.02 -19.40
C GLY A 348 2.60 9.78 -19.01
N TYR A 349 3.49 9.49 -19.96
CA TYR A 349 4.93 9.34 -19.69
C TYR A 349 5.81 9.75 -20.88
N TRP A 350 7.07 10.05 -20.58
CA TRP A 350 8.12 10.31 -21.56
C TRP A 350 9.46 9.81 -21.03
N ARG A 351 10.32 9.30 -21.92
CA ARG A 351 11.69 8.89 -21.62
C ARG A 351 12.61 9.29 -22.76
N GLY A 352 13.77 9.85 -22.44
CA GLY A 352 14.76 10.21 -23.45
C GLY A 352 16.03 10.81 -22.88
N GLU A 353 17.00 11.02 -23.75
CA GLU A 353 18.30 11.60 -23.42
C GLU A 353 18.28 13.12 -23.60
N ILE A 354 18.70 13.88 -22.59
CA ILE A 354 18.73 15.35 -22.60
C ILE A 354 20.12 15.83 -22.22
N TRP A 355 20.60 16.86 -22.91
CA TRP A 355 21.79 17.59 -22.49
C TRP A 355 21.35 18.70 -21.54
N ASN A 356 21.85 18.66 -20.31
CA ASN A 356 21.61 19.69 -19.31
C ASN A 356 22.92 20.33 -18.86
N ARG A 357 22.78 21.38 -18.06
CA ARG A 357 23.88 22.16 -17.51
C ARG A 357 23.79 22.19 -16.01
N ARG A 358 24.86 21.80 -15.34
CA ARG A 358 25.00 21.93 -13.88
C ARG A 358 25.19 23.41 -13.49
N LYS A 359 25.05 23.70 -12.19
CA LYS A 359 25.25 25.05 -11.64
C LYS A 359 26.66 25.62 -11.93
N ASN A 360 27.68 24.77 -12.00
CA ASN A 360 29.06 25.15 -12.33
C ASN A 360 29.29 25.45 -13.83
N GLY A 361 28.28 25.25 -14.69
CA GLY A 361 28.34 25.48 -16.13
C GLY A 361 28.69 24.24 -16.97
N GLU A 362 29.07 23.13 -16.35
CA GLU A 362 29.40 21.86 -17.00
C GLU A 362 28.18 21.27 -17.71
N LEU A 363 28.39 20.77 -18.93
CA LEU A 363 27.37 20.09 -19.71
C LEU A 363 27.43 18.59 -19.43
N TYR A 364 26.28 17.99 -19.15
CA TYR A 364 26.15 16.57 -18.91
C TYR A 364 24.96 16.00 -19.70
N LEU A 365 25.04 14.73 -20.06
CA LEU A 365 23.97 13.98 -20.70
C LEU A 365 23.23 13.21 -19.62
N GLU A 366 21.93 13.49 -19.49
CA GLU A 366 21.06 12.74 -18.60
C GLU A 366 20.10 11.85 -19.37
N LEU A 367 19.81 10.69 -18.80
CA LEU A 367 18.65 9.90 -19.18
C LEU A 367 17.48 10.29 -18.28
N LEU A 368 16.49 10.97 -18.84
CA LEU A 368 15.35 11.52 -18.11
C LEU A 368 14.09 10.71 -18.39
N THR A 369 13.37 10.34 -17.32
CA THR A 369 12.03 9.76 -17.37
C THR A 369 11.06 10.67 -16.64
N ILE A 370 9.96 11.04 -17.28
CA ILE A 370 8.91 11.89 -16.71
C ILE A 370 7.59 11.12 -16.74
N THR A 371 6.88 11.10 -15.62
CA THR A 371 5.56 10.46 -15.49
C THR A 371 4.55 11.50 -14.98
N ALA A 372 3.38 11.57 -15.62
CA ALA A 372 2.26 12.37 -15.17
C ALA A 372 1.46 11.61 -14.11
N ILE A 373 1.20 12.25 -12.97
CA ILE A 373 0.40 11.72 -11.87
C ILE A 373 -0.98 12.35 -11.95
N THR A 374 -2.03 11.53 -11.99
CA THR A 374 -3.42 11.98 -12.14
C THR A 374 -4.25 11.73 -10.89
N ASP A 375 -5.29 12.54 -10.69
CA ASP A 375 -6.35 12.28 -9.71
C ASP A 375 -7.35 11.21 -10.20
N ASP A 376 -8.35 10.89 -9.37
CA ASP A 376 -9.44 9.95 -9.68
C ASP A 376 -10.30 10.38 -10.88
N ASN A 377 -10.23 11.66 -11.27
CA ASN A 377 -10.91 12.22 -12.44
C ASN A 377 -9.99 12.28 -13.68
N ASN A 378 -8.84 11.62 -13.62
CA ASN A 378 -7.85 11.54 -14.70
C ASN A 378 -7.25 12.90 -15.10
N ARG A 379 -7.29 13.89 -14.18
CA ARG A 379 -6.64 15.19 -14.33
C ARG A 379 -5.22 15.12 -13.78
N VAL A 380 -4.26 15.62 -14.55
CA VAL A 380 -2.87 15.69 -14.09
C VAL A 380 -2.77 16.66 -12.93
N THR A 381 -2.21 16.19 -11.82
CA THR A 381 -1.95 16.99 -10.61
C THR A 381 -0.47 17.27 -10.44
N HIS A 382 0.40 16.32 -10.81
CA HIS A 382 1.84 16.45 -10.64
C HIS A 382 2.59 15.79 -11.79
N TYR A 383 3.86 16.15 -11.96
CA TYR A 383 4.81 15.40 -12.77
C TYR A 383 5.96 14.91 -11.90
N ALA A 384 6.28 13.63 -11.98
CA ALA A 384 7.45 13.04 -11.35
C ALA A 384 8.52 12.76 -12.40
N ALA A 385 9.71 13.32 -12.20
CA ALA A 385 10.87 13.15 -13.06
C ALA A 385 11.99 12.42 -12.31
N LEU A 386 12.56 11.41 -12.96
CA LEU A 386 13.75 10.68 -12.51
C LEU A 386 14.83 10.82 -13.58
N PHE A 387 16.05 11.17 -13.18
CA PHE A 387 17.18 11.25 -14.11
C PHE A 387 18.48 10.73 -13.53
N THR A 388 19.29 10.20 -14.44
CA THR A 388 20.62 9.69 -14.15
C THR A 388 21.61 10.29 -15.15
N ASP A 389 22.79 10.66 -14.66
CA ASP A 389 23.88 11.11 -15.52
C ASP A 389 24.54 9.90 -16.21
N ILE A 390 24.44 9.86 -17.53
CA ILE A 390 24.99 8.79 -18.38
C ILE A 390 26.20 9.27 -19.18
N THR A 391 26.76 10.45 -18.85
CA THR A 391 27.88 11.05 -19.60
C THR A 391 29.09 10.11 -19.62
N GLN A 392 29.46 9.58 -18.44
CA GLN A 392 30.59 8.67 -18.31
C GLN A 392 30.32 7.33 -19.00
N ASP A 393 29.10 6.81 -18.90
CA ASP A 393 28.71 5.57 -19.56
C ASP A 393 28.83 5.69 -21.08
N ARG A 394 28.33 6.79 -21.67
CA ARG A 394 28.51 7.07 -23.10
C ARG A 394 29.97 7.20 -23.50
N HIS A 395 30.79 7.85 -22.67
CA HIS A 395 32.23 7.98 -22.93
C HIS A 395 32.92 6.62 -22.88
N ASN A 396 32.57 5.79 -21.89
CA ASN A 396 33.09 4.44 -21.76
C ASN A 396 32.64 3.55 -22.93
N GLU A 397 31.38 3.62 -23.35
CA GLU A 397 30.87 2.91 -24.52
C GLU A 397 31.66 3.26 -25.78
N GLU A 398 31.87 4.55 -26.04
CA GLU A 398 32.65 4.99 -27.20
C GLU A 398 34.11 4.58 -27.07
N GLN A 399 34.72 4.68 -25.89
CA GLN A 399 36.08 4.19 -25.66
C GLN A 399 36.21 2.67 -25.88
N ILE A 400 35.27 1.87 -25.38
CA ILE A 400 35.22 0.43 -25.62
C ILE A 400 35.08 0.15 -27.11
N ARG A 401 34.22 0.90 -27.81
CA ARG A 401 34.06 0.77 -29.26
C ARG A 401 35.35 1.09 -30.00
N GLN A 402 36.05 2.16 -29.62
CA GLN A 402 37.35 2.52 -30.17
C GLN A 402 38.36 1.38 -29.95
N LEU A 403 38.48 0.86 -28.72
CA LEU A 403 39.37 -0.25 -28.38
C LEU A 403 39.02 -1.57 -29.08
N ALA A 404 37.73 -1.84 -29.31
CA ALA A 404 37.27 -3.08 -29.92
C ALA A 404 37.46 -3.12 -31.44
N TYR A 405 37.41 -1.98 -32.12
CA TYR A 405 37.35 -1.90 -33.58
C TYR A 405 38.46 -1.10 -34.26
N TYR A 406 39.27 -0.35 -33.51
CA TYR A 406 40.34 0.48 -34.04
C TYR A 406 41.68 0.11 -33.39
N ASP A 407 42.79 0.32 -34.11
CA ASP A 407 44.15 0.16 -33.61
C ASP A 407 44.50 1.32 -32.68
N ALA A 408 44.98 1.01 -31.47
CA ALA A 408 45.19 1.99 -30.42
C ALA A 408 46.30 3.01 -30.73
N LEU A 409 47.28 2.65 -31.57
CA LEU A 409 48.34 3.57 -31.98
C LEU A 409 47.90 4.43 -33.15
N THR A 410 47.43 3.81 -34.23
CA THR A 410 47.24 4.47 -35.53
C THR A 410 45.83 5.01 -35.76
N GLY A 411 44.85 4.59 -34.96
CA GLY A 411 43.45 5.02 -35.05
C GLY A 411 42.71 4.51 -36.30
N VAL A 412 43.34 3.67 -37.13
CA VAL A 412 42.68 3.00 -38.25
C VAL A 412 41.96 1.74 -37.77
N PRO A 413 40.96 1.23 -38.53
CA PRO A 413 40.35 -0.07 -38.28
C PRO A 413 41.35 -1.17 -37.91
N ASN A 414 41.02 -1.96 -36.89
CA ASN A 414 41.77 -3.16 -36.53
C ASN A 414 41.30 -4.36 -37.37
N ARG A 415 41.91 -5.52 -37.16
CA ARG A 415 41.53 -6.78 -37.83
C ARG A 415 40.02 -7.06 -37.80
N ARG A 416 39.38 -6.87 -36.65
CA ARG A 416 37.95 -7.20 -36.47
C ARG A 416 37.05 -6.32 -37.32
N LEU A 417 37.28 -5.00 -37.34
CA LEU A 417 36.50 -4.07 -38.17
C LEU A 417 36.77 -4.26 -39.66
N LEU A 418 38.00 -4.61 -40.04
CA LEU A 418 38.36 -4.94 -41.42
C LEU A 418 37.60 -6.18 -41.92
N GLU A 419 37.61 -7.27 -41.16
CA GLU A 419 36.94 -8.53 -41.54
C GLU A 419 35.43 -8.31 -41.76
N ASP A 420 34.78 -7.52 -40.89
CA ASP A 420 33.38 -7.13 -41.02
C ASP A 420 33.10 -6.32 -42.30
N ARG A 421 33.92 -5.29 -42.56
CA ARG A 421 33.81 -4.48 -43.80
C ARG A 421 34.08 -5.31 -45.05
N LEU A 422 35.05 -6.20 -45.02
CA LEU A 422 35.40 -7.07 -46.14
C LEU A 422 34.27 -8.07 -46.43
N ASP A 423 33.66 -8.67 -45.40
CA ASP A 423 32.50 -9.55 -45.55
C ASP A 423 31.30 -8.81 -46.17
N HIS A 424 31.03 -7.58 -45.72
CA HIS A 424 30.02 -6.70 -46.32
C HIS A 424 30.33 -6.37 -47.78
N ALA A 425 31.57 -6.03 -48.09
CA ALA A 425 32.01 -5.65 -49.43
C ALA A 425 31.97 -6.85 -50.40
N ILE A 426 32.34 -8.06 -49.97
CA ILE A 426 32.19 -9.30 -50.76
C ILE A 426 30.72 -9.54 -51.12
N ARG A 427 29.79 -9.42 -50.16
CA ARG A 427 28.35 -9.59 -50.44
C ARG A 427 27.84 -8.54 -51.42
N HIS A 428 28.34 -7.31 -51.33
CA HIS A 428 27.99 -6.25 -52.27
C HIS A 428 28.52 -6.56 -53.68
N ALA A 429 29.82 -6.84 -53.82
CA ALA A 429 30.48 -7.18 -55.08
C ALA A 429 29.84 -8.40 -55.76
N HIS A 430 29.45 -9.43 -55.00
CA HIS A 430 28.71 -10.58 -55.53
C HIS A 430 27.37 -10.19 -56.17
N ARG A 431 26.66 -9.18 -55.63
CA ARG A 431 25.38 -8.72 -56.18
C ARG A 431 25.54 -7.80 -57.39
N THR A 432 26.58 -6.96 -57.39
CA THR A 432 26.79 -5.95 -58.44
C THR A 432 27.69 -6.44 -59.58
N GLY A 433 28.39 -7.56 -59.39
CA GLY A 433 29.35 -8.10 -60.35
C GLY A 433 30.64 -7.29 -60.47
N LEU A 434 30.92 -6.41 -59.50
CA LEU A 434 32.13 -5.58 -59.46
C LEU A 434 33.32 -6.34 -58.87
N LEU A 435 34.53 -5.88 -59.19
CA LEU A 435 35.76 -6.39 -58.58
C LEU A 435 35.97 -5.73 -57.22
N LEU A 436 36.57 -6.48 -56.31
CA LEU A 436 37.05 -6.01 -55.01
C LEU A 436 38.51 -6.43 -54.86
N ALA A 437 39.34 -5.55 -54.30
CA ALA A 437 40.75 -5.85 -54.08
C ALA A 437 41.13 -5.72 -52.60
N VAL A 438 41.97 -6.65 -52.16
CA VAL A 438 42.61 -6.65 -50.85
C VAL A 438 44.11 -6.52 -51.07
N ILE A 439 44.70 -5.46 -50.53
CA ILE A 439 46.15 -5.21 -50.61
C ILE A 439 46.73 -5.38 -49.22
N PHE A 440 47.56 -6.40 -49.03
CA PHE A 440 48.37 -6.59 -47.82
C PHE A 440 49.66 -5.79 -47.97
N ILE A 441 50.03 -5.04 -46.95
CA ILE A 441 51.19 -4.16 -46.93
C ILE A 441 52.02 -4.48 -45.69
N ASP A 442 53.32 -4.59 -45.87
CA ASP A 442 54.28 -4.78 -44.78
C ASP A 442 55.45 -3.81 -44.94
N LEU A 443 55.84 -3.16 -43.84
CA LEU A 443 56.97 -2.23 -43.83
C LEU A 443 58.29 -2.98 -43.80
N ASP A 444 59.08 -2.82 -44.85
CA ASP A 444 60.35 -3.51 -45.00
C ASP A 444 61.33 -3.11 -43.89
N GLU A 445 61.92 -4.09 -43.20
CA GLU A 445 62.92 -3.88 -42.15
C GLU A 445 62.44 -3.06 -40.94
N PHE A 446 61.14 -2.96 -40.69
CA PHE A 446 60.59 -2.26 -39.52
C PHE A 446 61.16 -2.76 -38.19
N LYS A 447 61.39 -4.08 -38.07
CA LYS A 447 62.05 -4.68 -36.91
C LYS A 447 63.45 -4.09 -36.66
N ASN A 448 64.23 -3.85 -37.71
CA ASN A 448 65.57 -3.27 -37.57
C ASN A 448 65.51 -1.83 -37.04
N VAL A 449 64.48 -1.06 -37.44
CA VAL A 449 64.22 0.29 -36.92
C VAL A 449 63.93 0.24 -35.44
N ASN A 450 63.03 -0.65 -35.00
CA ASN A 450 62.73 -0.84 -33.57
C ASN A 450 63.95 -1.28 -32.75
N ASP A 451 64.69 -2.27 -33.25
CA ASP A 451 65.84 -2.84 -32.54
C ASP A 451 67.01 -1.82 -32.45
N SER A 452 67.14 -0.92 -33.44
CA SER A 452 68.27 0.03 -33.52
C SER A 452 67.97 1.41 -32.92
N LEU A 453 66.73 1.89 -33.05
CA LEU A 453 66.33 3.27 -32.69
C LEU A 453 65.25 3.32 -31.61
N GLY A 454 64.76 2.17 -31.16
CA GLY A 454 63.76 2.03 -30.11
C GLY A 454 62.32 2.10 -30.61
N HIS A 455 61.41 1.55 -29.81
CA HIS A 455 59.98 1.44 -30.15
C HIS A 455 59.28 2.78 -30.37
N SER A 456 59.68 3.86 -29.68
CA SER A 456 59.08 5.19 -29.86
C SER A 456 59.31 5.75 -31.28
N VAL A 457 60.45 5.45 -31.90
CA VAL A 457 60.76 5.84 -33.28
C VAL A 457 59.96 4.99 -34.26
N GLY A 458 59.80 3.69 -33.97
CA GLY A 458 58.92 2.82 -34.76
C GLY A 458 57.45 3.22 -34.70
N ASP A 459 56.94 3.61 -33.54
CA ASP A 459 55.56 4.04 -33.37
C ASP A 459 55.26 5.32 -34.16
N GLU A 460 56.16 6.30 -34.14
CA GLU A 460 56.04 7.53 -34.94
C GLU A 460 56.17 7.24 -36.45
N LEU A 461 57.04 6.31 -36.84
CA LEU A 461 57.12 5.83 -38.23
C LEU A 461 55.78 5.23 -38.69
N LEU A 462 55.14 4.41 -37.86
CA LEU A 462 53.82 3.82 -38.17
C LEU A 462 52.73 4.88 -38.28
N LEU A 463 52.74 5.89 -37.41
CA LEU A 463 51.81 7.02 -37.47
C LEU A 463 51.98 7.82 -38.77
N GLN A 464 53.21 8.15 -39.16
CA GLN A 464 53.48 8.87 -40.40
C GLN A 464 53.14 8.03 -41.63
N PHE A 465 53.49 6.74 -41.64
CA PHE A 465 53.11 5.81 -42.70
C PHE A 465 51.58 5.74 -42.87
N THR A 466 50.86 5.56 -41.75
CA THR A 466 49.38 5.50 -41.75
C THR A 466 48.78 6.75 -42.35
N ASN A 467 49.22 7.94 -41.92
CA ASN A 467 48.72 9.21 -42.44
C ASN A 467 49.01 9.38 -43.93
N ARG A 468 50.19 8.96 -44.38
CA ARG A 468 50.61 9.05 -45.78
C ARG A 468 49.79 8.13 -46.68
N VAL A 469 49.61 6.87 -46.26
CA VAL A 469 48.78 5.90 -46.97
C VAL A 469 47.32 6.34 -47.00
N ARG A 470 46.77 6.81 -45.87
CA ARG A 470 45.40 7.33 -45.81
C ARG A 470 45.17 8.48 -46.77
N GLY A 471 46.16 9.35 -46.98
CA GLY A 471 46.09 10.44 -47.97
C GLY A 471 46.03 9.99 -49.43
N CYS A 472 46.39 8.72 -49.74
CA CYS A 472 46.30 8.15 -51.08
C CYS A 472 44.95 7.47 -51.36
N LEU A 473 44.14 7.25 -50.33
CA LEU A 473 42.91 6.48 -50.35
C LEU A 473 41.67 7.39 -50.42
N ARG A 474 40.57 6.87 -50.99
CA ARG A 474 39.27 7.55 -51.06
C ARG A 474 38.47 7.30 -49.77
N GLU A 475 37.36 8.02 -49.59
CA GLU A 475 36.48 7.85 -48.42
C GLU A 475 35.91 6.42 -48.30
N ASP A 476 35.64 5.77 -49.42
CA ASP A 476 35.10 4.40 -49.47
C ASP A 476 36.18 3.32 -49.26
N ASP A 477 37.45 3.67 -49.43
CA ASP A 477 38.58 2.75 -49.23
C ASP A 477 38.86 2.60 -47.73
N THR A 478 39.22 1.39 -47.29
CA THR A 478 39.52 1.14 -45.88
C THR A 478 40.99 0.78 -45.70
N LEU A 479 41.73 1.59 -44.95
CA LEU A 479 43.03 1.21 -44.38
C LEU A 479 42.81 0.57 -43.01
N ALA A 480 43.45 -0.56 -42.76
CA ALA A 480 43.41 -1.27 -41.48
C ALA A 480 44.81 -1.72 -41.08
N ARG A 481 45.05 -1.88 -39.77
CA ARG A 481 46.29 -2.43 -39.23
C ARG A 481 46.01 -3.74 -38.51
N LEU A 482 46.72 -4.81 -38.87
CA LEU A 482 46.54 -6.13 -38.26
C LEU A 482 47.41 -6.31 -37.01
N GLY A 483 48.54 -5.62 -36.94
CA GLY A 483 49.49 -5.64 -35.84
C GLY A 483 50.91 -5.41 -36.34
N GLY A 484 51.81 -4.91 -35.50
CA GLY A 484 53.21 -4.67 -35.90
C GLY A 484 53.31 -3.73 -37.10
N ASP A 485 53.99 -4.17 -38.15
CA ASP A 485 54.21 -3.52 -39.45
C ASP A 485 53.20 -3.90 -40.54
N GLU A 486 52.17 -4.69 -40.20
CA GLU A 486 51.22 -5.24 -41.17
C GLU A 486 49.96 -4.38 -41.29
N PHE A 487 49.68 -3.93 -42.52
CA PHE A 487 48.50 -3.16 -42.89
C PHE A 487 47.73 -3.86 -44.01
N ILE A 488 46.42 -3.65 -44.07
CA ILE A 488 45.58 -4.06 -45.19
C ILE A 488 44.81 -2.85 -45.71
N VAL A 489 44.79 -2.71 -47.03
CA VAL A 489 43.90 -1.80 -47.74
C VAL A 489 42.81 -2.62 -48.44
N LEU A 490 41.56 -2.29 -48.13
CA LEU A 490 40.37 -2.81 -48.80
C LEU A 490 39.84 -1.78 -49.79
N LEU A 491 39.68 -2.22 -51.04
CA LEU A 491 39.16 -1.47 -52.16
C LEU A 491 37.85 -2.12 -52.62
N PRO A 492 36.68 -1.65 -52.11
CA PRO A 492 35.42 -2.40 -52.22
C PRO A 492 34.78 -2.38 -53.61
N GLU A 493 35.05 -1.35 -54.42
CA GLU A 493 34.41 -1.14 -55.73
C GLU A 493 35.46 -0.78 -56.80
N MET A 494 35.88 -1.77 -57.57
CA MET A 494 36.86 -1.61 -58.64
C MET A 494 36.29 -2.03 -59.99
N ALA A 495 36.48 -1.17 -61.00
CA ALA A 495 36.00 -1.41 -62.36
C ALA A 495 36.90 -2.36 -63.15
N ASN A 496 38.21 -2.33 -62.90
CA ASN A 496 39.21 -3.16 -63.57
C ASN A 496 40.45 -3.33 -62.67
N ILE A 497 41.32 -4.27 -63.06
CA ILE A 497 42.59 -4.53 -62.37
C ILE A 497 43.58 -3.36 -62.50
N GLU A 498 43.55 -2.62 -63.61
CA GLU A 498 44.46 -1.47 -63.84
C GLU A 498 44.31 -0.38 -62.77
N HIS A 499 43.08 -0.15 -62.30
CA HIS A 499 42.80 0.80 -61.21
C HIS A 499 43.40 0.33 -59.88
N VAL A 500 43.36 -0.99 -59.61
CA VAL A 500 43.98 -1.58 -58.41
C VAL A 500 45.50 -1.41 -58.47
N LEU A 501 46.11 -1.66 -59.63
CA LEU A 501 47.55 -1.49 -59.83
C LEU A 501 47.97 -0.02 -59.68
N ALA A 502 47.18 0.91 -60.23
CA ALA A 502 47.44 2.33 -60.06
C ALA A 502 47.34 2.79 -58.59
N VAL A 503 46.45 2.19 -57.79
CA VAL A 503 46.42 2.43 -56.33
C VAL A 503 47.69 1.85 -55.69
N ALA A 504 48.08 0.61 -56.01
CA ALA A 504 49.29 -0.02 -55.47
C ALA A 504 50.57 0.77 -55.78
N ASP A 505 50.72 1.28 -57.01
CA ASP A 505 51.84 2.14 -57.41
C ASP A 505 51.89 3.43 -56.58
N ARG A 506 50.73 4.07 -56.36
CA ARG A 506 50.64 5.26 -55.50
C ARG A 506 51.02 4.93 -54.05
N LEU A 507 50.57 3.78 -53.53
CA LEU A 507 50.87 3.35 -52.17
C LEU A 507 52.36 3.10 -51.97
N ILE A 508 53.03 2.43 -52.92
CA ILE A 508 54.49 2.24 -52.87
C ILE A 508 55.20 3.58 -52.99
N GLY A 509 54.86 4.38 -54.00
CA GLY A 509 55.51 5.67 -54.23
C GLY A 509 55.41 6.60 -53.03
N ALA A 510 54.27 6.61 -52.34
CA ALA A 510 54.09 7.33 -51.08
C ALA A 510 54.87 6.67 -49.94
N GLY A 511 54.77 5.35 -49.79
CA GLY A 511 55.42 4.56 -48.75
C GLY A 511 56.95 4.65 -48.76
N SER A 512 57.59 4.79 -49.94
CA SER A 512 59.04 4.84 -50.07
C SER A 512 59.67 6.23 -49.86
N GLN A 513 58.88 7.30 -49.67
CA GLN A 513 59.47 8.61 -49.40
C GLN A 513 60.16 8.63 -48.03
N PRO A 514 61.30 9.36 -47.87
CA PRO A 514 61.98 9.45 -46.58
C PRO A 514 61.04 9.88 -45.44
N TYR A 515 61.20 9.29 -44.26
CA TYR A 515 60.49 9.66 -43.04
C TYR A 515 61.41 10.44 -42.12
N GLU A 516 60.97 11.61 -41.68
CA GLU A 516 61.69 12.42 -40.69
C GLU A 516 61.06 12.14 -39.31
N VAL A 517 61.76 11.32 -38.51
CA VAL A 517 61.26 10.86 -37.21
C VAL A 517 62.28 11.19 -36.14
N GLN A 518 61.91 12.06 -35.19
CA GLN A 518 62.75 12.46 -34.05
C GLN A 518 64.19 12.90 -34.44
N GLY A 519 64.36 13.52 -35.61
CA GLY A 519 65.66 13.99 -36.12
C GLY A 519 66.47 12.95 -36.92
N HIS A 520 65.89 11.78 -37.19
CA HIS A 520 66.46 10.76 -38.08
C HIS A 520 65.70 10.72 -39.41
N THR A 521 66.44 10.70 -40.52
CA THR A 521 65.90 10.41 -41.86
C THR A 521 65.91 8.89 -42.10
N LEU A 522 64.74 8.27 -42.13
CA LEU A 522 64.56 6.84 -42.35
C LEU A 522 64.08 6.56 -43.78
N ASN A 523 64.77 5.65 -44.48
CA ASN A 523 64.37 5.18 -45.80
C ASN A 523 63.82 3.76 -45.68
N VAL A 524 62.50 3.66 -45.55
CA VAL A 524 61.78 2.40 -45.36
C VAL A 524 60.96 2.10 -46.60
N GLY A 525 61.11 0.89 -47.14
CA GLY A 525 60.30 0.40 -48.24
C GLY A 525 59.00 -0.24 -47.75
N SER A 526 58.10 -0.55 -48.69
CA SER A 526 56.91 -1.37 -48.36
C SER A 526 56.74 -2.48 -49.38
N SER A 527 56.54 -3.70 -48.87
CA SER A 527 56.24 -4.87 -49.68
C SER A 527 54.74 -5.10 -49.69
N LEU A 528 54.15 -5.16 -50.90
CA LEU A 528 52.71 -5.26 -51.11
C LEU A 528 52.33 -6.59 -51.74
N GLY A 529 51.17 -7.12 -51.36
CA GLY A 529 50.56 -8.29 -51.98
C GLY A 529 49.10 -8.02 -52.26
N ILE A 530 48.63 -8.37 -53.45
CA ILE A 530 47.29 -8.00 -53.92
C ILE A 530 46.50 -9.27 -54.22
N SER A 531 45.27 -9.37 -53.71
CA SER A 531 44.30 -10.43 -54.00
C SER A 531 42.98 -9.82 -54.47
N LEU A 532 42.36 -10.44 -55.47
CA LEU A 532 41.16 -9.96 -56.15
C LEU A 532 39.97 -10.90 -55.94
N TYR A 533 38.83 -10.35 -55.55
CA TYR A 533 37.55 -11.05 -55.61
C TYR A 533 36.91 -10.86 -56.99
N PRO A 534 36.33 -11.92 -57.61
CA PRO A 534 36.20 -13.29 -57.11
C PRO A 534 37.32 -14.26 -57.56
N GLU A 535 38.36 -13.78 -58.27
CA GLU A 535 39.35 -14.63 -58.95
C GLU A 535 40.29 -15.37 -57.98
N ASP A 536 40.75 -14.70 -56.93
CA ASP A 536 41.77 -15.18 -55.99
C ASP A 536 41.18 -15.76 -54.69
N GLY A 537 39.88 -15.56 -54.45
CA GLY A 537 39.18 -16.03 -53.26
C GLY A 537 37.73 -15.56 -53.23
N LYS A 538 36.87 -16.30 -52.51
CA LYS A 538 35.44 -15.97 -52.33
C LYS A 538 35.07 -15.64 -50.89
N THR A 539 35.98 -15.90 -49.95
CA THR A 539 35.79 -15.63 -48.52
C THR A 539 36.83 -14.64 -48.02
N VAL A 540 36.53 -13.98 -46.89
CA VAL A 540 37.43 -13.05 -46.19
C VAL A 540 38.81 -13.69 -45.97
N GLY A 541 38.84 -14.91 -45.45
CA GLY A 541 40.09 -15.62 -45.14
C GLY A 541 40.91 -15.96 -46.39
N GLU A 542 40.27 -16.37 -47.49
CA GLU A 542 40.97 -16.68 -48.74
C GLU A 542 41.63 -15.44 -49.35
N LEU A 543 40.93 -14.30 -49.37
CA LEU A 543 41.46 -13.05 -49.94
C LEU A 543 42.61 -12.48 -49.10
N ILE A 544 42.47 -12.47 -47.77
CA ILE A 544 43.56 -12.02 -46.88
C ILE A 544 44.77 -12.93 -47.01
N ASN A 545 44.59 -14.26 -47.02
CA ASN A 545 45.68 -15.21 -47.18
C ASN A 545 46.32 -15.14 -48.57
N GLY A 546 45.54 -14.93 -49.62
CA GLY A 546 46.06 -14.72 -50.98
C GLY A 546 46.94 -13.47 -51.05
N ALA A 547 46.49 -12.37 -50.45
CA ALA A 547 47.25 -11.13 -50.39
C ALA A 547 48.54 -11.27 -49.55
N ASP A 548 48.50 -11.97 -48.42
CA ASP A 548 49.68 -12.27 -47.59
C ASP A 548 50.73 -13.10 -48.35
N VAL A 549 50.31 -14.19 -49.01
CA VAL A 549 51.21 -15.02 -49.85
C VAL A 549 51.86 -14.20 -50.97
N ALA A 550 51.11 -13.29 -51.59
CA ALA A 550 51.64 -12.39 -52.61
C ALA A 550 52.63 -11.37 -52.03
N MET A 551 52.37 -10.85 -50.84
CA MET A 551 53.25 -9.90 -50.13
C MET A 551 54.58 -10.57 -49.76
N TYR A 552 54.54 -11.82 -49.29
CA TYR A 552 55.76 -12.57 -49.00
C TYR A 552 56.63 -12.80 -50.26
N ARG A 553 56.01 -12.99 -51.44
CA ARG A 553 56.75 -13.03 -52.71
C ARG A 553 57.42 -11.68 -53.00
N SER A 554 56.74 -10.56 -52.77
CA SER A 554 57.32 -9.22 -52.92
C SER A 554 58.55 -9.00 -52.04
N LYS A 555 58.54 -9.52 -50.81
CA LYS A 555 59.73 -9.51 -49.93
C LYS A 555 60.90 -10.30 -50.51
N ARG A 556 60.64 -11.46 -51.11
CA ARG A 556 61.68 -12.32 -51.72
C ARG A 556 62.24 -11.75 -53.02
N ASP A 557 61.40 -11.07 -53.80
CA ASP A 557 61.75 -10.55 -55.13
C ASP A 557 62.48 -9.20 -55.08
N GLY A 558 62.93 -8.78 -53.90
CA GLY A 558 63.78 -7.60 -53.72
C GLY A 558 63.12 -6.43 -53.00
N ARG A 559 61.98 -6.64 -52.33
CA ARG A 559 61.28 -5.64 -51.49
C ARG A 559 60.82 -4.40 -52.27
N ASN A 560 60.13 -3.47 -51.58
CA ASN A 560 59.65 -2.20 -52.14
C ASN A 560 58.88 -2.34 -53.48
N ARG A 561 57.99 -3.32 -53.56
CA ARG A 561 57.24 -3.69 -54.77
C ARG A 561 55.92 -4.36 -54.40
N TYR A 562 55.00 -4.47 -55.35
CA TYR A 562 53.80 -5.30 -55.20
C TYR A 562 53.89 -6.56 -56.06
N ASN A 563 53.15 -7.59 -55.66
CA ASN A 563 52.87 -8.76 -56.49
C ASN A 563 51.37 -9.08 -56.41
N LEU A 564 50.80 -9.53 -57.52
CA LEU A 564 49.46 -10.10 -57.55
C LEU A 564 49.51 -11.55 -57.05
N PHE A 565 48.47 -11.98 -56.35
CA PHE A 565 48.28 -13.38 -56.05
C PHE A 565 48.15 -14.17 -57.36
N SER A 566 48.81 -15.31 -57.41
CA SER A 566 48.68 -16.23 -58.53
C SER A 566 48.68 -17.66 -57.98
N PRO A 567 47.59 -18.43 -58.16
CA PRO A 567 47.42 -19.76 -57.56
C PRO A 567 48.30 -20.88 -58.16
N LYS A 568 49.40 -20.58 -58.86
CA LYS A 568 50.35 -21.60 -59.38
C LYS A 568 51.74 -21.42 -58.79
N VAL A 569 52.25 -22.45 -58.10
CA VAL A 569 53.24 -23.44 -58.60
C VAL A 569 53.40 -24.57 -57.56
N HIS A 570 52.79 -25.73 -57.82
CA HIS A 570 53.35 -27.04 -57.46
C HIS A 570 53.09 -28.00 -58.62
N THR A 571 53.98 -27.98 -59.59
CA THR A 571 54.24 -29.16 -60.43
C THR A 571 55.68 -29.54 -60.15
N SER A 572 55.83 -30.61 -59.38
CA SER A 572 57.08 -31.34 -59.18
C SER A 572 57.69 -31.74 -60.52
N ALA A 573 58.98 -31.49 -60.67
CA ALA A 573 59.81 -32.13 -61.69
C ALA A 573 60.15 -33.56 -61.27
#